data_AF-A0A7C2DLM8-F1
#
_entry.id   AF-A0A7C2DLM8-F1
#
_cell.length_a   1.000
_cell.length_b   1.000
_cell.length_c   1.000
_cell.angle_alpha   90.00
_cell.angle_beta   90.00
_cell.angle_gamma   90.00
#
_symmetry.space_group_name_H-M   'P 1'
#
loop_
_entity.id
_entity.type
_entity.pdbx_description
1 polymer ?
#
loop_
_entity_poly.entity_id
_entity_poly.type
_entity_poly.pdbx_seq_one_letter_code
_entity_poly.pdbx_strand_id
1 'polypeptide(L)'
;GRFAAEGYDLRATTDSQVYGGVNAEDPRATAAVDATRGMVVTFGGRPIFAAYHADSGGMTEASELVWGVPYPYLRSVPDPWVEGSPVGQWLTRMELEARLRRAGRPVSGVTGVEVAALSPSGRVLAVRITGGHGTLELKGTELRTLVGVSVLRSTLFTVRLVPNDEVAAAEFQGRGSGHGVGLSQWGARGMGLAGRSYVEILQYYYRGVQVERRS
;
A
#
# COMPACT_ATOMS: atom_id res chain seq x y z
N GLY A 1 -18.84 8.55 -14.37
CA GLY A 1 -17.65 8.60 -13.47
C GLY A 1 -17.86 9.64 -12.40
N ARG A 2 -17.15 9.55 -11.28
CA ARG A 2 -17.33 10.44 -10.10
C ARG A 2 -16.85 11.89 -10.30
N PHE A 3 -16.32 12.23 -11.49
CA PHE A 3 -15.89 13.59 -11.88
C PHE A 3 -16.13 13.88 -13.38
N ALA A 4 -17.26 13.42 -13.93
CA ALA A 4 -17.62 13.66 -15.33
C ALA A 4 -17.71 15.16 -15.72
N ALA A 5 -17.75 16.07 -14.73
CA ALA A 5 -17.80 17.51 -14.94
C ALA A 5 -16.43 18.16 -15.22
N GLU A 6 -15.31 17.44 -15.04
CA GLU A 6 -13.96 18.04 -15.08
C GLU A 6 -13.04 17.46 -16.17
N GLY A 7 -13.54 16.63 -17.08
CA GLY A 7 -12.85 16.27 -18.33
C GLY A 7 -11.70 15.24 -18.24
N TYR A 8 -11.41 14.68 -17.06
CA TYR A 8 -10.34 13.69 -16.87
C TYR A 8 -10.74 12.61 -15.84
N ASP A 9 -10.20 11.39 -15.97
CA ASP A 9 -10.53 10.22 -15.12
C ASP A 9 -9.39 9.80 -14.15
N LEU A 10 -8.21 10.44 -14.23
CA LEU A 10 -7.03 10.09 -13.42
C LEU A 10 -6.34 11.35 -12.86
N ARG A 11 -5.88 11.31 -11.60
CA ARG A 11 -5.09 12.38 -10.95
C ARG A 11 -3.62 12.01 -10.92
N ALA A 12 -2.73 12.93 -11.26
CA ALA A 12 -1.27 12.78 -11.12
C ALA A 12 -0.80 13.01 -9.66
N THR A 13 -1.34 12.23 -8.73
CA THR A 13 -0.76 11.97 -7.41
C THR A 13 -0.68 10.45 -7.22
N THR A 14 -0.02 9.96 -6.17
CA THR A 14 0.24 8.52 -5.88
C THR A 14 -1.00 7.60 -5.77
N ASP A 15 -2.17 8.07 -6.19
CA ASP A 15 -3.45 7.37 -6.27
C ASP A 15 -3.78 6.82 -7.68
N SER A 16 -2.95 7.04 -8.71
CA SER A 16 -3.13 6.37 -10.00
C SER A 16 -1.82 6.15 -10.77
N GLN A 17 -1.72 4.97 -11.38
CA GLN A 17 -0.84 4.55 -12.48
C GLN A 17 0.50 5.28 -12.62
N VAL A 18 1.59 4.59 -12.28
CA VAL A 18 2.94 4.97 -12.76
C VAL A 18 2.96 4.73 -14.27
N TYR A 19 2.60 5.74 -15.05
CA TYR A 19 2.67 5.75 -16.50
C TYR A 19 3.98 6.40 -16.93
N GLY A 20 4.89 5.59 -17.51
CA GLY A 20 6.24 6.01 -17.91
C GLY A 20 6.33 6.70 -19.28
N GLY A 21 5.21 6.92 -19.98
CA GLY A 21 5.19 7.51 -21.33
C GLY A 21 5.54 6.54 -22.46
N VAL A 22 5.23 6.96 -23.69
CA VAL A 22 5.28 6.18 -24.96
C VAL A 22 6.69 5.66 -25.32
N ASN A 23 7.76 6.21 -24.74
CA ASN A 23 9.14 5.82 -25.04
C ASN A 23 9.66 4.64 -24.20
N ALA A 24 8.82 4.03 -23.36
CA ALA A 24 9.14 2.87 -22.52
C ALA A 24 8.19 1.67 -22.78
N GLU A 25 7.58 1.61 -23.97
CA GLU A 25 6.70 0.50 -24.35
C GLU A 25 7.51 -0.78 -24.60
N ASP A 26 7.46 -1.69 -23.63
CA ASP A 26 7.91 -3.07 -23.81
C ASP A 26 6.88 -3.80 -24.70
N PRO A 27 7.29 -4.43 -25.82
CA PRO A 27 6.38 -5.15 -26.71
C PRO A 27 5.51 -6.20 -26.01
N ARG A 28 5.98 -6.76 -24.87
CA ARG A 28 5.18 -7.67 -24.05
C ARG A 28 4.06 -6.95 -23.30
N ALA A 29 4.31 -5.73 -22.84
CA ALA A 29 3.28 -4.88 -22.23
C ALA A 29 2.24 -4.48 -23.28
N THR A 30 2.67 -4.09 -24.48
CA THR A 30 1.76 -3.79 -25.61
C THR A 30 0.91 -5.01 -25.97
N ALA A 31 1.52 -6.19 -26.13
CA ALA A 31 0.80 -7.43 -26.40
C ALA A 31 -0.20 -7.80 -25.28
N ALA A 32 0.16 -7.58 -24.01
CA ALA A 32 -0.74 -7.81 -22.89
C ALA A 32 -1.94 -6.84 -22.88
N VAL A 33 -1.71 -5.57 -23.22
CA VAL A 33 -2.78 -4.57 -23.38
C VAL A 33 -3.70 -4.95 -24.53
N ASP A 34 -3.15 -5.32 -25.68
CA ASP A 34 -3.95 -5.72 -26.85
C ASP A 34 -4.74 -7.01 -26.59
N ALA A 35 -4.14 -8.00 -25.95
CA ALA A 35 -4.81 -9.25 -25.58
C ALA A 35 -5.97 -9.03 -24.58
N THR A 36 -5.89 -7.97 -23.77
CA THR A 36 -6.92 -7.61 -22.77
C THR A 36 -7.78 -6.42 -23.19
N ARG A 37 -7.71 -6.00 -24.46
CA ARG A 37 -8.49 -4.88 -24.99
C ARG A 37 -9.97 -5.09 -24.71
N GLY A 38 -10.62 -4.10 -24.09
CA GLY A 38 -12.04 -4.13 -23.74
C GLY A 38 -12.39 -5.02 -22.54
N MET A 39 -11.43 -5.66 -21.88
CA MET A 39 -11.69 -6.40 -20.64
C MET A 39 -11.80 -5.44 -19.46
N VAL A 40 -12.85 -5.61 -18.65
CA VAL A 40 -13.12 -4.81 -17.45
C VAL A 40 -13.42 -5.74 -16.28
N VAL A 41 -12.91 -5.38 -15.11
CA VAL A 41 -13.25 -6.07 -13.85
C VAL A 41 -14.48 -5.42 -13.23
N THR A 42 -15.51 -6.22 -12.95
CA THR A 42 -16.80 -5.73 -12.46
C THR A 42 -17.24 -6.45 -11.19
N PHE A 43 -18.04 -5.78 -10.37
CA PHE A 43 -18.73 -6.35 -9.23
C PHE A 43 -20.18 -5.86 -9.25
N GLY A 44 -21.16 -6.78 -9.25
CA GLY A 44 -22.58 -6.42 -9.42
C GLY A 44 -22.85 -5.66 -10.72
N GLY A 45 -22.17 -6.03 -11.82
CA GLY A 45 -22.33 -5.41 -13.13
C GLY A 45 -21.72 -4.01 -13.28
N ARG A 46 -21.01 -3.50 -12.27
CA ARG A 46 -20.37 -2.17 -12.30
C ARG A 46 -18.84 -2.30 -12.24
N PRO A 47 -18.06 -1.46 -12.95
CA PRO A 47 -16.62 -1.45 -12.80
C PRO A 47 -16.19 -1.28 -11.35
N ILE A 48 -15.16 -2.02 -10.93
CA ILE A 48 -14.62 -1.95 -9.57
C ILE A 48 -13.65 -0.78 -9.41
N PHE A 49 -13.41 -0.38 -8.16
CA PHE A 49 -12.19 0.33 -7.80
C PHE A 49 -11.03 -0.68 -7.72
N ALA A 50 -10.26 -0.81 -8.79
CA ALA A 50 -9.18 -1.79 -8.93
C ALA A 50 -7.87 -1.30 -8.27
N ALA A 51 -7.88 -1.16 -6.95
CA ALA A 51 -6.69 -0.74 -6.21
C ALA A 51 -5.56 -1.79 -6.28
N TYR A 52 -4.33 -1.33 -6.43
CA TYR A 52 -3.16 -2.20 -6.49
C TYR A 52 -1.93 -1.54 -5.85
N HIS A 53 -0.97 -2.36 -5.42
CA HIS A 53 0.24 -1.93 -4.75
C HIS A 53 1.43 -2.83 -5.14
N ALA A 54 2.65 -2.42 -4.80
CA ALA A 54 3.85 -3.14 -5.22
C ALA A 54 3.96 -4.51 -4.56
N ASP A 55 3.90 -4.57 -3.23
CA ASP A 55 4.14 -5.79 -2.46
C ASP A 55 3.32 -5.79 -1.16
N SER A 56 2.58 -6.87 -0.92
CA SER A 56 1.68 -7.01 0.23
C SER A 56 2.41 -7.29 1.55
N GLY A 57 3.63 -7.81 1.51
CA GLY A 57 4.36 -8.33 2.66
C GLY A 57 3.80 -9.65 3.20
N GLY A 58 3.02 -10.37 2.39
CA GLY A 58 2.49 -11.71 2.68
C GLY A 58 0.97 -11.75 2.91
N MET A 59 0.32 -10.60 3.04
CA MET A 59 -1.14 -10.50 3.17
C MET A 59 -1.64 -9.11 2.73
N THR A 60 -2.71 -9.07 1.95
CA THR A 60 -3.38 -7.82 1.57
C THR A 60 -4.26 -7.32 2.72
N GLU A 61 -4.74 -6.08 2.62
CA GLU A 61 -5.51 -5.41 3.65
C GLU A 61 -6.94 -5.10 3.19
N ALA A 62 -7.87 -5.10 4.14
CA ALA A 62 -9.24 -4.66 3.89
C ALA A 62 -9.30 -3.14 3.68
N SER A 63 -10.05 -2.70 2.66
CA SER A 63 -10.12 -1.28 2.27
C SER A 63 -10.54 -0.33 3.40
N GLU A 64 -11.42 -0.76 4.30
CA GLU A 64 -11.90 0.03 5.42
C GLU A 64 -10.82 0.29 6.49
N LEU A 65 -9.83 -0.59 6.61
CA LEU A 65 -8.73 -0.43 7.56
C LEU A 65 -7.66 0.54 7.05
N VAL A 66 -7.67 0.86 5.75
CA VAL A 66 -6.75 1.83 5.13
C VAL A 66 -7.44 3.17 4.85
N TRP A 67 -8.65 3.14 4.29
CA TRP A 67 -9.37 4.33 3.81
C TRP A 67 -10.70 4.60 4.52
N GLY A 68 -11.10 3.77 5.48
CA GLY A 68 -12.38 3.94 6.19
C GLY A 68 -13.62 3.62 5.36
N VAL A 69 -13.46 3.17 4.10
CA VAL A 69 -14.56 2.84 3.19
C VAL A 69 -14.50 1.35 2.83
N PRO A 70 -15.52 0.56 3.18
CA PRO A 70 -15.54 -0.87 2.83
C PRO A 70 -15.98 -1.07 1.37
N TYR A 71 -15.14 -1.77 0.61
CA TYR A 71 -15.52 -2.33 -0.70
C TYR A 71 -15.63 -3.85 -0.57
N PRO A 72 -16.79 -4.47 -0.93
CA PRO A 72 -17.00 -5.91 -0.75
C PRO A 72 -15.95 -6.81 -1.41
N TYR A 73 -15.35 -6.34 -2.51
CA TYR A 73 -14.33 -7.03 -3.29
C TYR A 73 -12.88 -6.70 -2.85
N LEU A 74 -12.64 -5.69 -2.02
CA LEU A 74 -11.31 -5.34 -1.49
C LEU A 74 -11.14 -5.85 -0.06
N ARG A 75 -10.98 -7.17 0.05
CA ARG A 75 -10.80 -7.88 1.32
C ARG A 75 -9.37 -8.34 1.49
N SER A 76 -8.96 -8.48 2.75
CA SER A 76 -7.69 -9.11 3.09
C SER A 76 -7.66 -10.56 2.60
N VAL A 77 -6.63 -10.91 1.85
CA VAL A 77 -6.32 -12.27 1.40
C VAL A 77 -4.84 -12.57 1.71
N PRO A 78 -4.50 -13.82 2.08
CA PRO A 78 -3.11 -14.26 2.08
C PRO A 78 -2.45 -13.98 0.74
N ASP A 79 -1.14 -13.75 0.74
CA ASP A 79 -0.39 -13.52 -0.50
C ASP A 79 0.98 -14.18 -0.40
N PRO A 80 1.06 -15.53 -0.40
CA PRO A 80 2.32 -16.26 -0.31
C PRO A 80 3.19 -16.08 -1.56
N TRP A 81 2.65 -15.48 -2.63
CA TRP A 81 3.27 -15.34 -3.94
C TRP A 81 4.28 -14.19 -4.02
N VAL A 82 4.45 -13.40 -2.95
CA VAL A 82 5.45 -12.31 -2.87
C VAL A 82 6.86 -12.81 -2.50
N GLU A 83 7.04 -14.11 -2.34
CA GLU A 83 8.36 -14.68 -2.06
C GLU A 83 9.39 -14.31 -3.14
N GLY A 84 10.58 -13.89 -2.71
CA GLY A 84 11.64 -13.42 -3.61
C GLY A 84 11.49 -11.97 -4.10
N SER A 85 10.50 -11.22 -3.61
CA SER A 85 10.39 -9.79 -3.93
C SER A 85 11.57 -8.98 -3.38
N PRO A 86 12.28 -8.19 -4.21
CA PRO A 86 13.42 -7.37 -3.78
C PRO A 86 13.01 -6.18 -2.91
N VAL A 87 11.70 -5.87 -2.85
CA VAL A 87 11.13 -4.78 -2.05
C VAL A 87 10.33 -5.30 -0.86
N GLY A 88 10.31 -6.62 -0.66
CA GLY A 88 9.48 -7.30 0.34
C GLY A 88 9.95 -7.08 1.78
N GLN A 89 11.19 -6.64 2.00
CA GLN A 89 11.74 -6.29 3.32
C GLN A 89 12.49 -4.97 3.25
N TRP A 90 12.45 -4.20 4.34
CA TRP A 90 13.16 -2.93 4.45
C TRP A 90 13.48 -2.58 5.89
N LEU A 91 14.56 -1.82 6.05
CA LEU A 91 15.01 -1.22 7.30
C LEU A 91 15.21 0.27 7.06
N THR A 92 14.67 1.11 7.94
CA THR A 92 14.94 2.56 7.88
C THR A 92 15.17 3.11 9.28
N ARG A 93 16.12 4.01 9.40
CA ARG A 93 16.36 4.82 10.60
C ARG A 93 16.02 6.26 10.28
N MET A 94 15.32 6.92 11.18
CA MET A 94 14.99 8.33 11.01
C MET A 94 14.95 9.09 12.33
N GLU A 95 15.29 10.37 12.25
CA GLU A 95 14.97 11.37 13.26
C GLU A 95 13.45 11.61 13.28
N LEU A 96 12.72 10.74 13.99
CA LEU A 96 11.26 10.70 14.01
C LEU A 96 10.68 12.02 14.52
N GLU A 97 11.22 12.55 15.60
CA GLU A 97 10.81 13.84 16.16
C GLU A 97 10.92 14.96 15.13
N ALA A 98 12.07 15.07 14.46
CA ALA A 98 12.31 16.13 13.47
C ALA A 98 11.32 16.05 12.29
N ARG A 99 10.98 14.84 11.83
CA ARG A 99 9.97 14.63 10.77
C ARG A 99 8.57 15.02 11.23
N LEU A 100 8.17 14.59 12.43
CA LEU A 100 6.86 14.91 12.99
C LEU A 100 6.70 16.42 13.26
N ARG A 101 7.73 17.09 13.79
CA ARG A 101 7.75 18.54 13.99
C ARG A 101 7.65 19.30 12.67
N ARG A 102 8.40 18.87 11.64
CA ARG A 102 8.30 19.45 10.29
C ARG A 102 6.90 19.29 9.71
N ALA A 103 6.20 18.20 10.05
CA ALA A 103 4.82 17.95 9.66
C ALA A 103 3.79 18.60 10.61
N GLY A 104 4.21 19.52 11.49
CA GLY A 104 3.33 20.31 12.36
C GLY A 104 2.78 19.56 13.57
N ARG A 105 3.35 18.41 13.96
CA ARG A 105 2.88 17.64 15.12
C ARG A 105 3.55 18.12 16.42
N PRO A 106 2.78 18.27 17.52
CA PRO A 106 3.30 18.73 18.79
C PRO A 106 4.05 17.59 19.50
N VAL A 107 5.35 17.46 19.20
CA VAL A 107 6.22 16.46 19.81
C VAL A 107 7.58 17.07 20.10
N SER A 108 8.14 16.75 21.26
CA SER A 108 9.47 17.16 21.70
C SER A 108 10.00 16.11 22.66
N GLY A 109 11.32 15.92 22.71
CA GLY A 109 11.97 14.97 23.61
C GLY A 109 11.36 13.57 23.54
N VAL A 110 11.29 12.98 22.35
CA VAL A 110 10.74 11.62 22.18
C VAL A 110 11.50 10.61 23.03
N THR A 111 10.81 9.97 23.97
CA THR A 111 11.36 8.94 24.87
C THR A 111 10.76 7.55 24.63
N GLY A 112 9.67 7.45 23.87
CA GLY A 112 9.05 6.18 23.53
C GLY A 112 8.37 6.19 22.17
N VAL A 113 8.44 5.05 21.48
CA VAL A 113 7.65 4.75 20.27
C VAL A 113 7.25 3.29 20.30
N GLU A 114 5.96 3.00 20.11
CA GLU A 114 5.43 1.63 20.10
C GLU A 114 4.26 1.47 19.14
N VAL A 115 4.06 0.25 18.65
CA VAL A 115 2.84 -0.12 17.93
C VAL A 115 1.73 -0.35 18.94
N ALA A 116 0.68 0.47 18.87
CA ALA A 116 -0.44 0.44 19.80
C ALA A 116 -1.57 -0.50 19.33
N ALA A 117 -1.73 -0.68 18.03
CA ALA A 117 -2.76 -1.57 17.47
C ALA A 117 -2.35 -2.12 16.10
N LEU A 118 -2.75 -3.37 15.84
CA LEU A 118 -2.54 -4.09 14.58
C LEU A 118 -3.87 -4.50 13.95
N SER A 119 -3.90 -4.54 12.63
CA SER A 119 -4.98 -5.17 11.87
C SER A 119 -4.83 -6.69 11.89
N PRO A 120 -5.87 -7.44 11.49
CA PRO A 120 -5.74 -8.89 11.29
C PRO A 120 -4.64 -9.29 10.28
N SER A 121 -4.29 -8.40 9.33
CA SER A 121 -3.19 -8.63 8.40
C SER A 121 -1.81 -8.28 8.97
N GLY A 122 -1.73 -7.89 10.25
CA GLY A 122 -0.50 -7.49 10.92
C GLY A 122 -0.02 -6.08 10.60
N ARG A 123 -0.82 -5.26 9.89
CA ARG A 123 -0.47 -3.86 9.60
C ARG A 123 -0.78 -2.97 10.78
N VAL A 124 0.05 -1.97 11.00
CA VAL A 124 -0.07 -1.01 12.08
C VAL A 124 -1.30 -0.12 11.85
N LEU A 125 -2.29 -0.24 12.74
CA LEU A 125 -3.46 0.62 12.79
C LEU A 125 -3.15 1.90 13.58
N ALA A 126 -2.42 1.78 14.69
CA ALA A 126 -2.04 2.90 15.54
C ALA A 126 -0.60 2.79 16.05
N VAL A 127 0.10 3.92 16.10
CA VAL A 127 1.41 4.09 16.73
C VAL A 127 1.27 5.11 17.84
N ARG A 128 1.87 4.79 19.00
CA ARG A 128 1.96 5.68 20.14
C ARG A 128 3.37 6.22 20.26
N ILE A 129 3.50 7.54 20.39
CA ILE A 129 4.75 8.25 20.58
C ILE A 129 4.66 9.01 21.90
N THR A 130 5.64 8.79 22.77
CA THR A 130 5.72 9.46 24.08
C THR A 130 6.87 10.44 24.06
N GLY A 131 6.63 11.67 24.55
CA GLY A 131 7.64 12.71 24.70
C GLY A 131 7.25 13.76 25.72
N GLY A 132 7.95 14.90 25.70
CA GLY A 132 7.79 16.01 26.65
C GLY A 132 6.42 16.68 26.64
N HIS A 133 5.65 16.58 25.56
CA HIS A 133 4.26 17.06 25.48
C HIS A 133 3.21 16.00 25.84
N GLY A 134 3.63 14.86 26.39
CA GLY A 134 2.78 13.71 26.67
C GLY A 134 2.77 12.71 25.51
N THR A 135 1.60 12.13 25.24
CA THR A 135 1.45 11.05 24.26
C THR A 135 0.75 11.54 23.00
N LEU A 136 1.37 11.30 21.85
CA LEU A 136 0.79 11.47 20.52
C LEU A 136 0.44 10.10 19.95
N GLU A 137 -0.83 9.86 19.66
CA GLU A 137 -1.29 8.68 18.94
C GLU A 137 -1.60 9.04 17.49
N LEU A 138 -1.05 8.26 16.55
CA LEU A 138 -1.25 8.44 15.12
C LEU A 138 -1.73 7.14 14.49
N LYS A 139 -2.57 7.24 13.47
CA LYS A 139 -2.83 6.08 12.61
C LYS A 139 -1.53 5.68 11.90
N GLY A 140 -1.33 4.38 11.64
CA GLY A 140 -0.16 3.92 10.88
C GLY A 140 -0.08 4.54 9.48
N THR A 141 -1.24 4.74 8.84
CA THR A 141 -1.36 5.43 7.54
C THR A 141 -1.02 6.91 7.62
N GLU A 142 -1.41 7.58 8.72
CA GLU A 142 -1.07 8.97 8.97
C GLU A 142 0.43 9.14 9.20
N LEU A 143 1.03 8.32 10.07
CA LEU A 143 2.47 8.32 10.29
C LEU A 143 3.23 8.15 8.98
N ARG A 144 2.83 7.17 8.15
CA ARG A 144 3.42 6.91 6.83
C ARG A 144 3.40 8.13 5.92
N THR A 145 2.28 8.86 5.89
CA THR A 145 2.17 10.10 5.11
C THR A 145 3.06 11.20 5.67
N LEU A 146 3.07 11.39 6.99
CA LEU A 146 3.84 12.45 7.66
C LEU A 146 5.35 12.27 7.50
N VAL A 147 5.85 11.04 7.59
CA VAL A 147 7.29 10.76 7.46
C VAL A 147 7.74 10.56 6.02
N GLY A 148 6.80 10.34 5.10
CA GLY A 148 7.02 10.13 3.67
C GLY A 148 6.91 8.66 3.27
N VAL A 149 6.10 8.40 2.23
CA VAL A 149 5.78 7.04 1.74
C VAL A 149 6.97 6.29 1.13
N SER A 150 8.04 7.01 0.73
CA SER A 150 9.30 6.43 0.26
C SER A 150 10.21 5.99 1.41
N VAL A 151 10.05 6.60 2.58
CA VAL A 151 10.81 6.28 3.79
C VAL A 151 10.14 5.13 4.53
N LEU A 152 8.85 5.28 4.82
CA LEU A 152 8.02 4.23 5.42
C LEU A 152 7.22 3.54 4.31
N ARG A 153 7.81 2.49 3.72
CA ARG A 153 7.31 1.90 2.47
C ARG A 153 5.93 1.26 2.61
N SER A 154 5.57 0.77 3.79
CA SER A 154 4.26 0.20 4.11
C SER A 154 3.88 0.48 5.57
N THR A 155 2.68 0.09 5.98
CA THR A 155 2.26 0.05 7.39
C THR A 155 2.53 -1.29 8.08
N LEU A 156 3.22 -2.22 7.42
CA LEU A 156 3.60 -3.52 7.99
C LEU A 156 5.02 -3.42 8.55
N PHE A 157 5.15 -2.97 9.79
CA PHE A 157 6.45 -2.76 10.44
C PHE A 157 6.42 -2.96 11.95
N THR A 158 7.62 -3.17 12.51
CA THR A 158 7.94 -2.97 13.92
C THR A 158 8.79 -1.70 14.06
N VAL A 159 8.81 -1.13 15.26
CA VAL A 159 9.56 0.11 15.54
C VAL A 159 10.20 0.02 16.91
N ARG A 160 11.40 0.59 17.04
CA ARG A 160 12.06 0.84 18.33
C ARG A 160 12.88 2.12 18.29
N LEU A 161 13.07 2.75 19.43
CA LEU A 161 14.10 3.79 19.56
C LEU A 161 15.48 3.14 19.55
N VAL A 162 16.43 3.82 18.91
CA VAL A 162 17.84 3.47 18.89
C VAL A 162 18.66 4.72 19.23
N PRO A 163 19.76 4.58 19.98
CA PRO A 163 20.70 5.68 20.16
C PRO A 163 21.22 6.15 18.80
N ASN A 164 21.28 7.46 18.59
CA ASN A 164 22.09 8.11 17.56
C ASN A 164 22.98 9.14 18.27
N ASP A 165 24.12 9.49 17.67
CA ASP A 165 25.27 10.12 18.35
C ASP A 165 24.92 11.42 19.12
N GLU A 166 23.77 12.06 18.83
CA GLU A 166 23.28 13.25 19.54
C GLU A 166 21.76 13.26 19.87
N VAL A 167 20.92 12.48 19.18
CA VAL A 167 19.44 12.48 19.32
C VAL A 167 18.91 11.04 19.25
N ALA A 168 17.83 10.67 19.94
CA ALA A 168 17.24 9.34 19.77
C ALA A 168 16.59 9.20 18.37
N ALA A 169 17.06 8.24 17.57
CA ALA A 169 16.45 7.89 16.29
C ALA A 169 15.42 6.77 16.46
N ALA A 170 14.48 6.65 15.53
CA ALA A 170 13.58 5.49 15.45
C ALA A 170 14.03 4.57 14.31
N GLU A 171 14.24 3.30 14.63
CA GLU A 171 14.47 2.25 13.64
C GLU A 171 13.16 1.52 13.36
N PHE A 172 12.78 1.48 12.09
CA PHE A 172 11.64 0.74 11.59
C PHE A 172 12.12 -0.42 10.74
N GLN A 173 11.67 -1.62 11.09
CA GLN A 173 11.86 -2.83 10.28
C GLN A 173 10.50 -3.24 9.73
N GLY A 174 10.37 -3.33 8.41
CA GLY A 174 9.08 -3.61 7.80
C GLY A 174 9.14 -4.50 6.57
N ARG A 175 7.95 -4.84 6.10
CA ARG A 175 7.72 -5.71 4.95
C ARG A 175 6.74 -5.10 3.98
N GLY A 176 6.82 -5.52 2.73
CA GLY A 176 5.96 -5.03 1.65
C GLY A 176 6.17 -3.56 1.30
N SER A 177 5.46 -3.10 0.27
CA SER A 177 5.56 -1.76 -0.29
C SER A 177 4.23 -1.32 -0.88
N GLY A 178 3.74 -0.17 -0.41
CA GLY A 178 2.44 0.39 -0.79
C GLY A 178 1.37 0.20 0.30
N HIS A 179 0.14 0.53 -0.07
CA HIS A 179 -0.99 0.59 0.87
C HIS A 179 -1.54 -0.80 1.26
N GLY A 180 -1.27 -1.85 0.48
CA GLY A 180 -1.62 -3.23 0.82
C GLY A 180 -3.01 -3.68 0.39
N VAL A 181 -3.83 -2.83 -0.23
CA VAL A 181 -5.22 -3.15 -0.61
C VAL A 181 -5.26 -3.64 -2.05
N GLY A 182 -6.10 -4.64 -2.33
CA GLY A 182 -6.32 -5.17 -3.68
C GLY A 182 -5.10 -5.92 -4.24
N LEU A 183 -4.78 -5.72 -5.52
CA LEU A 183 -3.77 -6.53 -6.21
C LEU A 183 -2.34 -6.18 -5.79
N SER A 184 -1.58 -7.19 -5.37
CA SER A 184 -0.13 -7.12 -5.15
C SER A 184 0.60 -7.39 -6.46
N GLN A 185 1.41 -6.46 -6.95
CA GLN A 185 2.11 -6.62 -8.24
C GLN A 185 3.11 -7.78 -8.20
N TRP A 186 3.88 -7.89 -7.12
CA TRP A 186 4.81 -9.02 -6.93
C TRP A 186 4.07 -10.34 -6.73
N GLY A 187 2.95 -10.33 -6.02
CA GLY A 187 2.13 -11.53 -5.85
C GLY A 187 1.47 -11.97 -7.16
N ALA A 188 0.94 -11.04 -7.96
CA ALA A 188 0.42 -11.30 -9.30
C ALA A 188 1.50 -11.88 -10.23
N ARG A 189 2.74 -11.36 -10.16
CA ARG A 189 3.88 -11.94 -10.87
C ARG A 189 4.15 -13.37 -10.41
N GLY A 190 4.18 -13.63 -9.10
CA GLY A 190 4.38 -14.96 -8.53
C GLY A 190 3.30 -15.95 -8.98
N MET A 191 2.02 -15.55 -8.93
CA MET A 191 0.91 -16.34 -9.44
C MET A 191 1.03 -16.61 -10.96
N GLY A 192 1.43 -15.61 -11.74
CA GLY A 192 1.66 -15.76 -13.18
C GLY A 192 2.79 -16.74 -13.50
N LEU A 193 3.90 -16.67 -12.76
CA LEU A 193 5.00 -17.63 -12.86
C LEU A 193 4.59 -19.05 -12.44
N ALA A 194 3.62 -19.17 -11.53
CA ALA A 194 2.99 -20.43 -11.15
C ALA A 194 1.91 -20.89 -12.15
N GLY A 195 1.78 -20.24 -13.32
CA GLY A 195 0.89 -20.65 -14.40
C GLY A 195 -0.55 -20.17 -14.28
N ARG A 196 -0.86 -19.27 -13.33
CA ARG A 196 -2.22 -18.71 -13.19
C ARG A 196 -2.51 -17.70 -14.30
N SER A 197 -3.72 -17.80 -14.84
CA SER A 197 -4.25 -16.81 -15.79
C SER A 197 -4.51 -15.46 -15.12
N TYR A 198 -4.55 -14.39 -15.91
CA TYR A 198 -4.88 -13.05 -15.38
C TYR A 198 -6.27 -13.01 -14.74
N VAL A 199 -7.23 -13.82 -15.22
CA VAL A 199 -8.58 -13.93 -14.64
C VAL A 199 -8.50 -14.52 -13.23
N GLU A 200 -7.76 -15.62 -13.05
CA GLU A 200 -7.55 -16.24 -11.73
C GLU A 200 -6.84 -15.27 -10.78
N ILE A 201 -5.84 -14.52 -11.25
CA ILE A 201 -5.12 -13.52 -10.45
C ILE A 201 -6.06 -12.40 -9.99
N LEU A 202 -6.86 -11.85 -10.90
CA LEU A 202 -7.81 -10.77 -10.58
C LEU A 202 -8.89 -11.25 -9.61
N GLN A 203 -9.43 -12.46 -9.80
CA GLN A 203 -10.43 -13.03 -8.91
C GLN A 203 -9.88 -13.42 -7.53
N TYR A 204 -8.58 -13.68 -7.44
CA TYR A 204 -7.89 -13.91 -6.17
C TYR A 204 -7.81 -12.64 -5.33
N TYR A 205 -7.34 -11.53 -5.91
CA TYR A 205 -7.18 -10.26 -5.19
C TYR A 205 -8.47 -9.46 -5.05
N TYR A 206 -9.42 -9.63 -5.96
CA TYR A 206 -10.72 -8.95 -5.93
C TYR A 206 -11.85 -9.97 -5.76
N ARG A 207 -12.38 -10.07 -4.54
CA ARG A 207 -13.33 -11.14 -4.19
C ARG A 207 -14.68 -10.98 -4.90
N GLY A 208 -15.10 -12.02 -5.61
CA GLY A 208 -16.43 -12.10 -6.23
C GLY A 208 -16.59 -11.23 -7.49
N VAL A 209 -15.49 -10.77 -8.09
CA VAL A 209 -15.55 -10.00 -9.33
C VAL A 209 -15.72 -10.89 -10.56
N GLN A 210 -16.25 -10.29 -11.62
CA GLN A 210 -16.27 -10.85 -12.97
C GLN A 210 -15.24 -10.11 -13.84
N VAL A 211 -14.67 -10.84 -14.80
CA VAL A 211 -13.74 -10.28 -15.80
C VAL A 211 -14.42 -10.43 -17.14
N GLU A 212 -14.93 -9.33 -17.67
CA GLU A 212 -15.87 -9.33 -18.80
C GLU A 212 -15.38 -8.42 -19.90
N ARG A 213 -15.64 -8.79 -21.15
CA ARG A 213 -15.43 -7.91 -22.30
C ARG A 213 -16.60 -6.93 -22.38
N ARG A 214 -16.32 -5.64 -22.42
CA ARG A 214 -17.30 -4.59 -22.73
C ARG A 214 -17.01 -4.02 -24.11
N SER A 215 -18.07 -3.98 -24.93
CA SER A 215 -18.11 -3.39 -26.26
C SER A 215 -18.29 -1.89 -26.21
#